data_AF-A0A7J5JZP3-F1
#
_entry.id   AF-A0A7J5JZP3-F1
#
_cell.length_a   1.000
_cell.length_b   1.000
_cell.length_c   1.000
_cell.angle_alpha   90.00
_cell.angle_beta   90.00
_cell.angle_gamma   90.00
#
_symmetry.space_group_name_H-M   'P 1'
#
loop_
_entity.id
_entity.type
_entity.pdbx_description
1 polymer ?
#
loop_
_entity_poly.entity_id
_entity_poly.type
_entity_poly.pdbx_seq_one_letter_code
_entity_poly.pdbx_strand_id
1 'polypeptide(L)'
;MRKRRTNWTEQKIAQLIQLYPIETTPYTASVLDMCERAVKSKASQLGLKKTAKAKWLERVDYIRNHFGHRSYAEIGKELGVSRAYVRRLASHMGLQRTPTETFQVYSRIRSDMMRRERRRVIFGLSPITRVKVVSNRARVRLRSWLKSKGYIAGEEYGILYYTDDLHRIQKSELRGAKLGFRFLPYPSEETIVLSNLL
;
A
#
# COMPACT_ATOMS: atom_id res chain seq x y z
N MET A 1 -59.68 13.52 -28.79
CA MET A 1 -58.25 13.17 -28.59
C MET A 1 -57.38 14.37 -28.94
N ARG A 2 -56.70 15.01 -27.96
CA ARG A 2 -55.76 16.11 -28.25
C ARG A 2 -54.44 15.52 -28.77
N LYS A 3 -54.17 15.62 -30.08
CA LYS A 3 -52.82 15.41 -30.64
C LYS A 3 -51.90 16.47 -30.00
N ARG A 4 -51.01 16.06 -29.08
CA ARG A 4 -49.90 16.92 -28.65
C ARG A 4 -49.06 17.21 -29.89
N ARG A 5 -49.02 18.47 -30.34
CA ARG A 5 -48.13 18.92 -31.41
C ARG A 5 -46.70 18.61 -30.96
N THR A 6 -46.03 17.71 -31.67
CA THR A 6 -44.62 17.37 -31.43
C THR A 6 -43.76 18.57 -31.79
N ASN A 7 -43.28 19.29 -30.78
CA ASN A 7 -42.49 20.53 -30.88
C ASN A 7 -41.04 20.31 -31.39
N TRP A 8 -40.79 19.25 -32.16
CA TRP A 8 -39.47 18.85 -32.64
C TRP A 8 -39.22 19.45 -34.03
N THR A 9 -38.53 20.60 -34.07
CA THR A 9 -38.00 21.18 -35.31
C THR A 9 -36.65 20.55 -35.67
N GLU A 10 -36.26 20.63 -36.94
CA GLU A 10 -34.96 20.14 -37.42
C GLU A 10 -33.78 20.75 -36.64
N GLN A 11 -33.86 22.03 -36.32
CA GLN A 11 -32.88 22.73 -35.50
C GLN A 11 -32.76 22.13 -34.09
N LYS A 12 -33.89 21.81 -33.43
CA LYS A 12 -33.89 21.15 -32.11
C LYS A 12 -33.36 19.73 -32.18
N ILE A 13 -33.62 19.00 -33.28
CA ILE A 13 -33.07 17.67 -33.51
C ILE A 13 -31.55 17.74 -33.70
N ALA A 14 -31.04 18.69 -34.48
CA ALA A 14 -29.61 18.90 -34.68
C ALA A 14 -28.89 19.26 -33.37
N GLN A 15 -29.47 20.16 -32.58
CA GLN A 15 -28.96 20.51 -31.25
C GLN A 15 -28.99 19.31 -30.29
N LEU A 16 -30.07 18.51 -30.31
CA LEU A 16 -30.14 17.28 -29.50
C LEU A 16 -29.05 16.28 -29.89
N ILE A 17 -28.76 16.10 -31.19
CA ILE A 17 -27.72 15.18 -31.67
C ILE A 17 -26.33 15.61 -31.19
N GLN A 18 -26.03 16.90 -31.19
CA GLN A 18 -24.74 17.42 -30.71
C GLN A 18 -24.61 17.36 -29.18
N LEU A 19 -25.64 17.81 -28.47
CA LEU A 19 -25.57 18.03 -27.03
C LEU A 19 -25.87 16.75 -26.23
N TYR A 20 -26.78 15.89 -26.69
CA TYR A 20 -27.23 14.74 -25.89
C TYR A 20 -26.12 13.74 -25.56
N PRO A 21 -25.18 13.41 -26.46
CA PRO A 21 -24.06 12.56 -26.10
C PRO A 21 -23.20 13.22 -25.02
N ILE A 22 -22.77 14.46 -25.18
CA ILE A 22 -21.73 15.07 -24.34
C ILE A 22 -22.28 15.59 -23.01
N GLU A 23 -23.46 16.21 -23.04
CA GLU A 23 -24.00 16.98 -21.92
C GLU A 23 -24.95 16.20 -21.02
N THR A 24 -25.23 16.72 -19.83
CA THR A 24 -26.22 16.13 -18.92
C THR A 24 -27.65 16.25 -19.48
N THR A 25 -28.52 15.31 -19.12
CA THR A 25 -29.92 15.27 -19.61
C THR A 25 -30.75 16.51 -19.21
N PRO A 26 -30.63 17.06 -17.99
CA PRO A 26 -31.32 18.29 -17.61
C PRO A 26 -30.85 19.52 -18.41
N TYR A 27 -29.54 19.66 -18.63
CA TYR A 27 -28.99 20.76 -19.42
C TYR A 27 -29.51 20.73 -20.87
N THR A 28 -29.46 19.54 -21.50
CA THR A 28 -30.03 19.37 -22.84
C THR A 28 -31.52 19.70 -22.92
N ALA A 29 -32.28 19.45 -21.85
CA ALA A 29 -33.69 19.78 -21.76
C ALA A 29 -33.95 21.29 -21.66
N SER A 30 -33.13 22.02 -20.89
CA SER A 30 -33.21 23.48 -20.78
C SER A 30 -32.91 24.21 -22.08
N VAL A 31 -31.86 23.80 -22.81
CA VAL A 31 -31.45 24.42 -24.09
C VAL A 31 -32.52 24.22 -25.17
N LEU A 32 -33.18 23.06 -25.17
CA LEU A 32 -34.22 22.74 -26.16
C LEU A 32 -35.61 23.30 -25.79
N ASP A 33 -35.75 23.89 -24.60
CA ASP A 33 -37.02 24.30 -23.99
C ASP A 33 -38.05 23.15 -23.97
N MET A 34 -37.63 22.02 -23.38
CA MET A 34 -38.38 20.77 -23.37
C MET A 34 -38.25 20.04 -22.04
N CYS A 35 -39.16 19.09 -21.76
CA CYS A 35 -39.05 18.26 -20.57
C CYS A 35 -38.04 17.11 -20.77
N GLU A 36 -37.31 16.74 -19.71
CA GLU A 36 -36.30 15.67 -19.74
C GLU A 36 -36.82 14.33 -20.27
N ARG A 37 -38.08 13.99 -19.96
CA ARG A 37 -38.72 12.77 -20.45
C ARG A 37 -38.87 12.77 -21.97
N ALA A 38 -39.24 13.92 -22.56
CA ALA A 38 -39.35 14.06 -24.00
C ALA A 38 -37.98 14.02 -24.67
N VAL A 39 -36.96 14.63 -24.06
CA VAL A 39 -35.56 14.55 -24.51
C VAL A 39 -35.05 13.11 -24.48
N LYS A 40 -35.22 12.37 -23.38
CA LYS A 40 -34.84 10.94 -23.26
C LYS A 40 -35.59 10.08 -24.26
N SER A 41 -36.89 10.29 -24.41
CA SER A 41 -37.72 9.54 -25.36
C SER A 41 -37.28 9.79 -26.80
N LYS A 42 -37.05 11.06 -27.19
CA LYS A 42 -36.59 11.42 -28.53
C LYS A 42 -35.17 10.96 -28.79
N ALA A 43 -34.27 11.10 -27.82
CA ALA A 43 -32.93 10.55 -27.90
C ALA A 43 -32.96 9.03 -28.09
N SER A 44 -33.84 8.32 -27.38
CA SER A 44 -34.04 6.88 -27.58
C SER A 44 -34.60 6.56 -28.97
N GLN A 45 -35.54 7.36 -29.50
CA GLN A 45 -36.06 7.22 -30.87
C GLN A 45 -34.98 7.46 -31.93
N LEU A 46 -34.07 8.41 -31.68
CA LEU A 46 -32.93 8.74 -32.54
C LEU A 46 -31.70 7.84 -32.27
N GLY A 47 -31.80 6.87 -31.35
CA GLY A 47 -30.70 5.98 -30.99
C GLY A 47 -29.52 6.63 -30.24
N LEU A 48 -29.67 7.86 -29.71
CA LEU A 48 -28.61 8.61 -29.01
C LEU A 48 -28.35 8.06 -27.60
N LYS A 49 -27.08 7.92 -27.23
CA LYS A 49 -26.61 7.44 -25.91
C LYS A 49 -25.69 8.49 -25.24
N LYS A 50 -25.71 8.55 -23.91
CA LYS A 50 -24.88 9.48 -23.11
C LYS A 50 -23.39 9.09 -23.14
N THR A 51 -22.52 10.09 -23.22
CA THR A 51 -21.07 10.00 -23.15
C THR A 51 -20.65 10.00 -21.68
N ALA A 52 -20.69 8.84 -21.03
CA ALA A 52 -20.08 8.63 -19.71
C ALA A 52 -18.54 8.76 -19.71
N LYS A 53 -17.94 9.29 -20.80
CA LYS A 53 -16.56 9.04 -21.17
C LYS A 53 -15.55 10.03 -20.64
N ALA A 54 -15.78 11.33 -20.48
CA ALA A 54 -14.64 12.26 -20.24
C ALA A 54 -13.83 11.92 -18.97
N LYS A 55 -14.46 11.97 -17.78
CA LYS A 55 -13.81 11.57 -16.52
C LYS A 55 -13.45 10.09 -16.45
N TRP A 56 -14.22 9.24 -17.12
CA TRP A 56 -13.90 7.81 -17.18
C TRP A 56 -12.67 7.54 -18.03
N LEU A 57 -12.52 8.25 -19.15
CA LEU A 57 -11.42 8.19 -20.11
C LEU A 57 -10.15 8.76 -19.48
N GLU A 58 -10.26 9.88 -18.75
CA GLU A 58 -9.16 10.42 -17.94
C GLU A 58 -8.66 9.40 -16.91
N ARG A 59 -9.58 8.78 -16.16
CA ARG A 59 -9.22 7.72 -15.20
C ARG A 59 -8.60 6.51 -15.87
N VAL A 60 -9.15 6.10 -17.01
CA VAL A 60 -8.65 4.99 -17.82
C VAL A 60 -7.25 5.27 -18.33
N ASP A 61 -7.02 6.46 -18.87
CA ASP A 61 -5.71 6.88 -19.39
C ASP A 61 -4.69 6.94 -18.25
N TYR A 62 -5.06 7.56 -17.14
CA TYR A 62 -4.22 7.62 -15.95
C TYR A 62 -3.84 6.23 -15.44
N ILE A 63 -4.81 5.31 -15.35
CA ILE A 63 -4.57 3.93 -14.93
C ILE A 63 -3.59 3.26 -15.89
N ARG A 64 -3.78 3.36 -17.21
CA ARG A 64 -2.86 2.75 -18.20
C ARG A 64 -1.42 3.24 -18.02
N ASN A 65 -1.24 4.55 -17.89
CA ASN A 65 0.09 5.17 -17.82
C ASN A 65 0.82 4.85 -16.50
N HIS A 66 0.09 4.60 -15.41
CA HIS A 66 0.68 4.39 -14.09
C HIS A 66 0.66 2.93 -13.61
N PHE A 67 -0.07 2.05 -14.27
CA PHE A 67 -0.30 0.67 -13.81
C PHE A 67 1.00 -0.12 -13.59
N GLY A 68 2.00 0.04 -14.48
CA GLY A 68 3.27 -0.70 -14.42
C GLY A 68 4.09 -0.42 -13.17
N HIS A 69 4.05 0.81 -12.65
CA HIS A 69 4.90 1.25 -11.55
C HIS A 69 4.14 1.75 -10.32
N ARG A 70 2.82 1.91 -10.33
CA ARG A 70 2.02 2.29 -9.15
C ARG A 70 1.09 1.15 -8.73
N SER A 71 0.87 0.98 -7.43
CA SER A 71 -0.14 0.06 -6.91
C SER A 71 -1.55 0.62 -7.07
N TYR A 72 -2.55 -0.27 -7.02
CA TYR A 72 -3.96 0.12 -7.05
C TYR A 72 -4.37 1.07 -5.92
N ALA A 73 -3.69 1.00 -4.77
CA ALA A 73 -3.97 1.89 -3.64
C ALA A 73 -3.45 3.32 -3.90
N GLU A 74 -2.24 3.44 -4.46
CA GLU A 74 -1.66 4.73 -4.85
C GLU A 74 -2.48 5.40 -5.95
N ILE A 75 -2.79 4.65 -7.02
CA ILE A 75 -3.63 5.15 -8.13
C ILE A 75 -5.01 5.57 -7.62
N GLY A 76 -5.61 4.79 -6.71
CA GLY A 76 -6.90 5.14 -6.12
C GLY A 76 -6.83 6.44 -5.32
N LYS A 77 -5.77 6.63 -4.53
CA LYS A 77 -5.55 7.86 -3.77
C LYS A 77 -5.38 9.08 -4.69
N GLU A 78 -4.62 8.95 -5.77
CA GLU A 78 -4.36 10.02 -6.74
C GLU A 78 -5.63 10.39 -7.52
N LEU A 79 -6.45 9.41 -7.91
CA LEU A 79 -7.71 9.63 -8.63
C LEU A 79 -8.92 9.92 -7.72
N GLY A 80 -8.75 9.92 -6.39
CA GLY A 80 -9.83 10.09 -5.42
C GLY A 80 -10.89 8.97 -5.46
N VAL A 81 -10.48 7.74 -5.80
CA VAL A 81 -11.37 6.57 -5.92
C VAL A 81 -10.87 5.40 -5.07
N SER A 82 -11.73 4.42 -4.80
CA SER A 82 -11.33 3.26 -4.00
C SER A 82 -10.34 2.36 -4.74
N ARG A 83 -9.42 1.73 -4.00
CA ARG A 83 -8.51 0.69 -4.51
C ARG A 83 -9.25 -0.41 -5.28
N ALA A 84 -10.41 -0.83 -4.77
CA ALA A 84 -11.23 -1.88 -5.38
C ALA A 84 -11.82 -1.44 -6.73
N TYR A 85 -12.19 -0.17 -6.87
CA TYR A 85 -12.64 0.39 -8.14
C TYR A 85 -11.53 0.35 -9.20
N VAL A 86 -10.32 0.81 -8.86
CA VAL A 86 -9.16 0.76 -9.76
C VAL A 86 -8.85 -0.67 -10.19
N ARG A 87 -8.84 -1.62 -9.25
CA ARG A 87 -8.59 -3.04 -9.56
C ARG A 87 -9.61 -3.58 -10.57
N ARG A 88 -10.92 -3.33 -10.35
CA ARG A 88 -11.97 -3.77 -11.28
C ARG A 88 -11.79 -3.15 -12.66
N LEU A 89 -11.50 -1.86 -12.72
CA LEU A 89 -11.32 -1.14 -13.97
C LEU A 89 -10.09 -1.65 -14.74
N ALA A 90 -8.96 -1.85 -14.06
CA ALA A 90 -7.75 -2.42 -14.66
C ALA A 90 -7.99 -3.85 -15.19
N SER A 91 -8.69 -4.70 -14.43
CA SER A 91 -9.09 -6.04 -14.88
C SER A 91 -10.02 -5.99 -16.09
N HIS A 92 -10.98 -5.07 -16.11
CA HIS A 92 -11.87 -4.87 -17.26
C HIS A 92 -11.12 -4.42 -18.52
N MET A 93 -10.00 -3.72 -18.35
CA MET A 93 -9.10 -3.27 -19.42
C MET A 93 -8.05 -4.32 -19.81
N GLY A 94 -8.04 -5.50 -19.17
CA GLY A 94 -7.06 -6.55 -19.43
C GLY A 94 -5.64 -6.23 -18.98
N LEU A 95 -5.44 -5.23 -18.11
CA LEU A 95 -4.11 -4.86 -17.63
C LEU A 95 -3.59 -5.92 -16.66
N GLN A 96 -2.42 -6.48 -16.97
CA GLN A 96 -1.71 -7.47 -16.16
C GLN A 96 -0.27 -7.03 -15.99
N ARG A 97 0.25 -7.12 -14.75
CA ARG A 97 1.65 -6.83 -14.49
C ARG A 97 2.48 -8.07 -14.76
N THR A 98 3.65 -7.88 -15.32
CA THR A 98 4.70 -8.90 -15.32
C THR A 98 5.15 -9.20 -13.87
N PRO A 99 5.78 -10.36 -13.64
CA PRO A 99 6.38 -10.67 -12.33
C PRO A 99 7.39 -9.61 -11.88
N THR A 100 8.19 -9.08 -12.82
CA THR A 100 9.19 -8.04 -12.56
C THR A 100 8.57 -6.72 -12.12
N GLU A 101 7.55 -6.23 -12.82
CA GLU A 101 6.82 -5.01 -12.43
C GLU A 101 6.15 -5.19 -11.07
N THR A 102 5.53 -6.35 -10.84
CA THR A 102 4.90 -6.67 -9.55
C THR A 102 5.93 -6.62 -8.42
N PHE A 103 7.12 -7.20 -8.63
CA PHE A 103 8.22 -7.15 -7.68
C PHE A 103 8.71 -5.71 -7.44
N GLN A 104 8.91 -4.91 -8.50
CA GLN A 104 9.36 -3.52 -8.37
C GLN A 104 8.38 -2.68 -7.55
N VAL A 105 7.08 -2.77 -7.84
CA VAL A 105 6.03 -2.06 -7.08
C VAL A 105 6.03 -2.50 -5.63
N TYR A 106 6.06 -3.81 -5.36
CA TYR A 106 6.06 -4.35 -4.00
C TYR A 106 7.32 -3.93 -3.22
N SER A 107 8.49 -4.05 -3.85
CA SER A 107 9.78 -3.69 -3.26
C SER A 107 9.83 -2.20 -2.89
N ARG A 108 9.36 -1.31 -3.76
CA ARG A 108 9.27 0.12 -3.46
C ARG A 108 8.36 0.38 -2.26
N ILE A 109 7.13 -0.13 -2.29
CA ILE A 109 6.15 0.09 -1.23
C ILE A 109 6.67 -0.42 0.11
N ARG A 110 7.29 -1.60 0.11
CA ARG A 110 7.93 -2.17 1.30
C ARG A 110 9.07 -1.30 1.79
N SER A 111 9.93 -0.80 0.90
CA SER A 111 11.03 0.10 1.25
C SER A 111 10.54 1.42 1.84
N ASP A 112 9.49 2.01 1.28
CA ASP A 112 8.86 3.24 1.78
C ASP A 112 8.19 3.03 3.14
N MET A 113 7.51 1.89 3.33
CA MET A 113 6.97 1.47 4.62
C MET A 113 8.09 1.33 5.66
N MET A 114 9.18 0.62 5.34
CA MET A 114 10.33 0.45 6.24
C MET A 114 10.99 1.77 6.59
N ARG A 115 11.14 2.70 5.62
CA ARG A 115 11.69 4.05 5.88
C ARG A 115 10.81 4.86 6.83
N ARG A 116 9.49 4.81 6.68
CA ARG A 116 8.54 5.47 7.59
C ARG A 116 8.61 4.89 9.00
N GLU A 117 8.61 3.57 9.09
CA GLU A 117 8.66 2.85 10.37
C GLU A 117 10.00 3.07 11.09
N ARG A 118 11.14 3.09 10.38
CA ARG A 118 12.45 3.47 10.95
C ARG A 118 12.46 4.88 11.52
N ARG A 119 11.90 5.85 10.80
CA ARG A 119 11.82 7.24 11.29
C ARG A 119 11.04 7.32 12.59
N ARG A 120 9.93 6.59 12.72
CA ARG A 120 9.15 6.54 13.96
C ARG A 120 9.98 6.07 15.15
N VAL A 121 10.74 4.99 14.98
CA VAL A 121 11.65 4.51 16.03
C VAL A 121 12.71 5.54 16.41
N ILE A 122 13.32 6.21 15.42
CA ILE A 122 14.33 7.26 15.67
C ILE A 122 13.74 8.41 16.49
N PHE A 123 12.51 8.82 16.19
CA PHE A 123 11.81 9.88 16.89
C PHE A 123 11.06 9.42 18.16
N GLY A 124 11.20 8.15 18.57
CA GLY A 124 10.52 7.61 19.75
C GLY A 124 8.99 7.51 19.62
N LEU A 125 8.45 7.58 18.41
CA LEU A 125 7.01 7.47 18.16
C LEU A 125 6.54 6.01 18.19
N SER A 126 5.27 5.80 18.52
CA SER A 126 4.65 4.48 18.48
C SER A 126 4.69 3.89 17.06
N PRO A 127 4.97 2.58 16.92
CA PRO A 127 5.03 1.93 15.62
C PRO A 127 3.65 1.88 14.95
N ILE A 128 3.60 2.04 13.61
CA ILE A 128 2.34 1.84 12.85
C ILE A 128 2.13 0.36 12.61
N THR A 129 3.22 -0.31 12.24
CA THR A 129 3.22 -1.72 11.88
C THR A 129 3.96 -2.51 12.95
N ARG A 130 3.68 -3.80 13.08
CA ARG A 130 4.44 -4.71 13.97
C ARG A 130 5.79 -5.12 13.39
N VAL A 131 6.28 -4.42 12.36
CA VAL A 131 7.52 -4.78 11.66
C VAL A 131 8.71 -4.26 12.45
N LYS A 132 9.59 -5.19 12.84
CA LYS A 132 10.85 -4.83 13.48
C LYS A 132 11.79 -4.16 12.48
N VAL A 133 12.00 -2.86 12.64
CA VAL A 133 12.80 -2.05 11.72
C VAL A 133 14.26 -1.86 12.11
N VAL A 134 14.54 -1.88 13.42
CA VAL A 134 15.88 -1.78 13.96
C VAL A 134 16.24 -3.15 14.53
N SER A 135 17.26 -3.75 13.92
CA SER A 135 17.97 -4.89 14.48
C SER A 135 19.43 -4.48 14.61
N ASN A 136 20.01 -4.63 15.79
CA ASN A 136 21.44 -4.44 15.96
C ASN A 136 22.15 -5.65 15.31
N ARG A 137 22.38 -5.57 13.99
CA ARG A 137 22.91 -6.70 13.18
C ARG A 137 24.30 -7.12 13.66
N ALA A 138 25.12 -6.17 14.08
CA ALA A 138 26.44 -6.45 14.67
C ALA A 138 26.29 -7.28 15.96
N ARG A 139 25.39 -6.87 16.87
CA ARG A 139 25.07 -7.60 18.10
C ARG A 139 24.52 -9.00 17.82
N VAL A 140 23.57 -9.13 16.88
CA VAL A 140 22.97 -10.42 16.50
C VAL A 140 24.02 -11.37 15.92
N ARG A 141 24.85 -10.89 14.96
CA ARG A 141 25.93 -11.69 14.36
C ARG A 141 26.97 -12.12 15.40
N LEU A 142 27.38 -11.19 16.26
CA LEU A 142 28.36 -11.49 17.31
C LEU A 142 27.82 -12.51 18.29
N ARG A 143 26.55 -12.41 18.74
CA ARG A 143 25.91 -13.42 19.59
C ARG A 143 25.93 -14.80 18.93
N SER A 144 25.53 -14.88 17.67
CA SER A 144 25.50 -16.15 16.92
C SER A 144 26.89 -16.76 16.82
N TRP A 145 27.91 -15.94 16.55
CA TRP A 145 29.30 -16.41 16.45
C TRP A 145 29.86 -16.83 17.81
N LEU A 146 29.61 -16.07 18.88
CA LEU A 146 30.02 -16.44 20.24
C LEU A 146 29.38 -17.77 20.67
N LYS A 147 28.11 -18.00 20.34
CA LYS A 147 27.46 -19.31 20.56
C LYS A 147 28.20 -20.44 19.84
N SER A 148 28.61 -20.26 18.59
CA SER A 148 29.40 -21.28 17.88
C SER A 148 30.79 -21.51 18.46
N LYS A 149 31.26 -20.63 19.34
CA LYS A 149 32.53 -20.77 20.05
C LYS A 149 32.38 -21.38 21.45
N GLY A 150 31.16 -21.69 21.90
CA GLY A 150 30.91 -22.33 23.19
C GLY A 150 30.27 -21.42 24.24
N TYR A 151 30.04 -20.13 23.96
CA TYR A 151 29.34 -19.25 24.91
C TYR A 151 27.86 -19.62 24.99
N ILE A 152 27.31 -19.67 26.20
CA ILE A 152 25.91 -20.03 26.46
C ILE A 152 25.08 -18.76 26.62
N ALA A 153 23.93 -18.67 25.97
CA ALA A 153 23.05 -17.52 26.07
C ALA A 153 22.17 -17.63 27.32
N GLY A 154 22.28 -16.68 28.25
CA GLY A 154 21.41 -16.60 29.43
C GLY A 154 19.98 -16.14 29.10
N GLU A 155 19.08 -16.35 30.07
CA GLU A 155 17.68 -15.90 30.00
C GLU A 155 17.57 -14.37 29.94
N GLU A 156 18.37 -13.68 30.76
CA GLU A 156 18.45 -12.24 30.74
C GLU A 156 18.98 -11.69 29.41
N TYR A 157 18.34 -10.61 28.96
CA TYR A 157 18.73 -9.97 27.71
C TYR A 157 20.16 -9.44 27.76
N GLY A 158 21.03 -10.03 26.92
CA GLY A 158 22.40 -9.58 26.77
C GLY A 158 23.41 -10.26 27.68
N ILE A 159 23.03 -11.28 28.44
CA ILE A 159 23.99 -12.12 29.16
C ILE A 159 24.48 -13.27 28.26
N LEU A 160 25.78 -13.52 28.29
CA LEU A 160 26.46 -14.67 27.70
C LEU A 160 27.38 -15.28 28.75
N TYR A 161 27.23 -16.57 28.99
CA TYR A 161 28.03 -17.32 29.93
C TYR A 161 29.22 -18.00 29.24
N TYR A 162 30.34 -18.11 29.94
CA TYR A 162 31.46 -18.96 29.58
C TYR A 162 31.66 -20.03 30.65
N THR A 163 32.05 -21.23 30.24
CA THR A 163 32.43 -22.32 31.15
C THR A 163 33.93 -22.27 31.44
N ASP A 164 34.39 -22.97 32.47
CA ASP A 164 35.81 -22.92 32.89
C ASP A 164 36.76 -23.54 31.85
N ASP A 165 36.28 -24.50 31.07
CA ASP A 165 36.98 -25.14 29.95
C ASP A 165 37.00 -24.28 28.67
N LEU A 166 36.17 -23.24 28.62
CA LEU A 166 36.06 -22.38 27.45
C LEU A 166 37.23 -21.38 27.38
N HIS A 167 37.98 -21.45 26.28
CA HIS A 167 39.00 -20.46 25.97
C HIS A 167 38.37 -19.10 25.63
N ARG A 168 38.45 -18.16 26.57
CA ARG A 168 37.87 -16.82 26.45
C ARG A 168 38.52 -16.00 25.34
N ILE A 169 37.71 -15.24 24.61
CA ILE A 169 38.15 -14.47 23.44
C ILE A 169 38.00 -12.97 23.75
N GLN A 170 38.98 -12.43 24.48
CA GLN A 170 38.93 -11.08 25.07
C GLN A 170 38.60 -9.97 24.06
N LYS A 171 39.18 -10.02 22.84
CA LYS A 171 38.88 -9.05 21.77
C LYS A 171 37.39 -9.03 21.40
N SER A 172 36.76 -10.21 21.34
CA SER A 172 35.34 -10.37 21.01
C SER A 172 34.44 -10.01 22.19
N GLU A 173 34.87 -10.28 23.41
CA GLU A 173 34.16 -9.86 24.63
C GLU A 173 34.14 -8.33 24.76
N LEU A 174 35.27 -7.66 24.55
CA LEU A 174 35.35 -6.18 24.54
C LEU A 174 34.45 -5.57 23.47
N ARG A 175 34.46 -6.16 22.26
CA ARG A 175 33.53 -5.76 21.19
C ARG A 175 32.08 -6.01 21.59
N GLY A 176 31.81 -7.11 22.29
CA GLY A 176 30.49 -7.48 22.79
C GLY A 176 29.97 -6.52 23.86
N ALA A 177 30.83 -6.10 24.79
CA ALA A 177 30.51 -5.12 25.83
C ALA A 177 30.06 -3.79 25.22
N LYS A 178 30.76 -3.29 24.19
CA LYS A 178 30.33 -2.10 23.42
C LYS A 178 28.96 -2.25 22.76
N LEU A 179 28.58 -3.48 22.42
CA LEU A 179 27.26 -3.81 21.85
C LEU A 179 26.22 -4.12 22.93
N GLY A 180 26.57 -4.02 24.21
CA GLY A 180 25.71 -4.26 25.37
C GLY A 180 25.56 -5.73 25.78
N PHE A 181 26.58 -6.56 25.55
CA PHE A 181 26.70 -7.88 26.16
C PHE A 181 27.41 -7.82 27.52
N ARG A 182 26.99 -8.68 28.45
CA ARG A 182 27.67 -8.97 29.71
C ARG A 182 28.15 -10.42 29.67
N PHE A 183 29.42 -10.64 30.01
CA PHE A 183 30.05 -11.95 30.03
C PHE A 183 30.25 -12.40 31.47
N LEU A 184 29.66 -13.52 31.85
CA LEU A 184 29.68 -14.04 33.21
C LEU A 184 30.14 -15.51 33.22
N PRO A 185 30.74 -16.02 34.30
CA PRO A 185 30.94 -17.45 34.45
C PRO A 185 29.58 -18.17 34.46
N TYR A 186 29.52 -19.36 33.88
CA TYR A 186 28.30 -20.17 33.93
C TYR A 186 27.98 -20.50 35.40
N PRO A 187 26.74 -20.29 35.87
CA PRO A 187 26.40 -20.51 37.26
C PRO A 187 26.56 -22.01 37.60
N SER A 188 27.27 -22.30 38.69
CA SER A 188 27.32 -23.63 39.28
C SER A 188 25.95 -23.98 39.86
N GLU A 189 25.61 -25.27 40.00
CA GLU A 189 24.29 -25.71 40.48
C GLU A 189 23.88 -25.05 41.81
N GLU A 190 24.85 -24.75 42.68
CA GLU A 190 24.66 -24.04 43.96
C GLU A 190 24.17 -22.59 43.80
N THR A 191 24.55 -21.88 42.73
CA THR A 191 24.13 -20.49 42.49
C THR A 191 22.75 -20.38 41.85
N ILE A 192 22.32 -21.41 41.10
CA ILE A 192 20.99 -21.47 40.46
C ILE A 192 19.88 -21.64 41.52
N VAL A 193 20.16 -22.39 42.58
CA VAL A 193 19.21 -22.59 43.69
C VAL A 193 18.98 -21.28 44.46
N LEU A 194 20.02 -20.46 44.66
CA LEU A 194 19.90 -19.17 45.36
C LEU A 194 19.15 -18.11 44.55
N SER A 195 19.28 -18.09 43.22
CA SER A 195 18.55 -17.14 42.36
C SER A 195 17.06 -17.45 42.23
N ASN A 196 16.64 -18.69 42.52
CA ASN A 196 15.24 -19.12 42.44
C ASN A 196 14.50 -19.04 43.79
N LEU A 197 15.20 -18.73 44.88
CA LEU A 197 14.67 -18.64 46.24
C LEU A 197 14.49 -17.18 46.74
N LEU A 198 14.81 -16.19 45.90
CA LEU A 198 14.60 -14.76 46.10
C LEU A 198 13.65 -14.21 45.03
#